data_AF-A0A0Q8ZEY0-F1
#
_entry.id   AF-A0A0Q8ZEY0-F1
#
_cell.length_a   1.000
_cell.length_b   1.000
_cell.length_c   1.000
_cell.angle_alpha   90.00
_cell.angle_beta   90.00
_cell.angle_gamma   90.00
#
_symmetry.space_group_name_H-M   'P 1'
#
loop_
_entity.id
_entity.type
_entity.pdbx_description
1 polymer ?
#
loop_
_entity_poly.entity_id
_entity_poly.type
_entity_poly.pdbx_seq_one_letter_code
_entity_poly.pdbx_strand_id
1 'polypeptide(L)'
;MSPAELTPVELDPPDPVLARWEELSGRDIAIDHGGDAEKIIPIPRPAWADPDCDEIGKSVGWTTFNSTTAHVPANRMGGEAIGECLLPCGFRVRGRLIGDGWAGVGITMTRYLDEKWNSLGITLTLDEARDFANVILAAVDMVGGEK
;
A
#
# COMPACT_ATOMS: atom_id res chain seq x y z
N MET A 1 55.16 -22.88 8.78
CA MET A 1 54.06 -23.84 8.99
C MET A 1 53.03 -23.56 7.92
N SER A 2 52.76 -24.54 7.05
CA SER A 2 51.75 -24.41 5.98
C SER A 2 50.36 -24.43 6.60
N PRO A 3 49.40 -23.60 6.16
CA PRO A 3 48.00 -23.83 6.48
C PRO A 3 47.63 -25.17 5.84
N ALA A 4 47.11 -26.10 6.63
CA ALA A 4 46.46 -27.28 6.09
C ALA A 4 45.20 -26.80 5.36
N GLU A 5 45.16 -26.97 4.04
CA GLU A 5 43.93 -26.87 3.28
C GLU A 5 42.95 -27.93 3.82
N LEU A 6 41.95 -27.48 4.58
CA LEU A 6 40.88 -28.34 5.06
C LEU A 6 40.05 -28.73 3.84
N THR A 7 40.27 -29.93 3.34
CA THR A 7 39.43 -30.54 2.31
C THR A 7 38.02 -30.73 2.90
N PRO A 8 36.95 -30.35 2.19
CA PRO A 8 35.59 -30.55 2.67
C PRO A 8 35.39 -32.02 3.06
N VAL A 9 34.92 -32.25 4.29
CA VAL A 9 34.59 -33.60 4.77
C VAL A 9 33.32 -34.04 4.05
N GLU A 10 33.45 -34.96 3.10
CA GLU A 10 32.31 -35.69 2.54
C GLU A 10 31.72 -36.57 3.64
N LEU A 11 30.56 -36.15 4.18
CA LEU A 11 29.75 -36.96 5.07
C LEU A 11 28.87 -37.85 4.19
N ASP A 12 29.24 -39.13 4.06
CA ASP A 12 28.40 -40.15 3.44
C ASP A 12 27.93 -41.16 4.51
N PRO A 13 26.62 -41.29 4.77
CA PRO A 13 25.52 -40.59 4.09
C PRO A 13 25.39 -39.11 4.49
N PRO A 14 24.93 -38.24 3.58
CA PRO A 14 24.63 -36.85 3.91
C PRO A 14 23.61 -36.81 5.05
N ASP A 15 23.86 -35.91 6.02
CA ASP A 15 22.95 -35.73 7.14
C ASP A 15 21.54 -35.46 6.59
N PRO A 16 20.52 -36.27 6.93
CA PRO A 16 19.17 -36.11 6.42
C PRO A 16 18.57 -34.73 6.71
N VAL A 17 19.07 -34.02 7.74
CA VAL A 17 18.71 -32.63 8.03
C VAL A 17 19.27 -31.66 6.97
N LEU A 18 20.51 -31.87 6.52
CA LEU A 18 21.14 -31.04 5.48
C LEU A 18 20.49 -31.27 4.11
N ALA A 19 20.22 -32.53 3.75
CA ALA A 19 19.49 -32.86 2.52
C ALA A 19 18.08 -32.21 2.50
N ARG A 20 17.37 -32.24 3.64
CA ARG A 20 16.08 -31.55 3.78
C ARG A 20 16.22 -30.04 3.69
N TRP A 21 17.28 -29.45 4.26
CA TRP A 21 17.53 -28.02 4.17
C TRP A 21 17.80 -27.57 2.73
N GLU A 22 18.61 -28.32 1.98
CA GLU A 22 18.90 -28.06 0.57
C GLU A 22 17.62 -28.09 -0.27
N GLU A 23 16.76 -29.09 -0.07
CA GLU A 23 15.44 -29.17 -0.72
C GLU A 23 14.57 -27.95 -0.42
N LEU A 24 14.50 -27.52 0.85
CA LEU A 24 13.73 -26.35 1.26
C LEU A 24 14.30 -25.05 0.68
N SER A 25 15.63 -24.95 0.60
CA SER A 25 16.33 -23.74 0.13
C SER A 25 16.20 -23.51 -1.37
N GLY A 26 15.99 -24.57 -2.15
CA GLY A 26 15.82 -24.50 -3.60
C GLY A 26 14.40 -24.18 -4.07
N ARG A 27 13.47 -23.96 -3.13
CA ARG A 27 12.06 -23.68 -3.48
C ARG A 27 11.93 -22.30 -4.11
N ASP A 28 11.19 -22.23 -5.21
CA ASP A 28 10.73 -20.97 -5.75
C ASP A 28 9.75 -20.33 -4.76
N ILE A 29 10.00 -19.09 -4.40
CA ILE A 29 9.19 -18.28 -3.48
C ILE A 29 8.43 -17.18 -4.21
N ALA A 30 8.53 -17.12 -5.54
CA ALA A 30 7.80 -16.17 -6.34
C ALA A 30 6.29 -16.47 -6.32
N ILE A 31 5.49 -15.41 -6.21
CA ILE A 31 4.04 -15.49 -6.33
C ILE A 31 3.67 -14.88 -7.68
N ASP A 32 3.23 -15.70 -8.63
CA ASP A 32 2.65 -15.20 -9.87
C ASP A 32 1.23 -14.70 -9.63
N HIS A 33 1.11 -13.38 -9.46
CA HIS A 33 -0.16 -12.74 -9.18
C HIS A 33 -0.85 -12.22 -10.44
N GLY A 34 -0.15 -11.96 -11.55
CA GLY A 34 -0.75 -11.47 -12.80
C GLY A 34 -1.61 -10.19 -12.65
N GLY A 35 -1.29 -9.34 -11.67
CA GLY A 35 -2.08 -8.15 -11.33
C GLY A 35 -3.25 -8.37 -10.36
N ASP A 36 -3.47 -9.61 -9.89
CA ASP A 36 -4.57 -9.96 -8.98
C ASP A 36 -4.09 -10.00 -7.51
N ALA A 37 -4.60 -9.07 -6.70
CA ALA A 37 -4.27 -8.98 -5.28
C ALA A 37 -4.79 -10.17 -4.45
N GLU A 38 -5.84 -10.89 -4.89
CA GLU A 38 -6.38 -12.05 -4.16
C GLU A 38 -5.40 -13.23 -4.13
N LYS A 39 -4.46 -13.29 -5.08
CA LYS A 39 -3.40 -14.29 -5.09
C LYS A 39 -2.29 -14.02 -4.09
N ILE A 40 -2.22 -12.79 -3.57
CA ILE A 40 -1.19 -12.36 -2.59
C ILE A 40 -1.80 -12.25 -1.19
N ILE A 41 -3.00 -11.70 -1.09
CA ILE A 41 -3.66 -11.41 0.18
C ILE A 41 -4.39 -12.67 0.70
N PRO A 42 -4.02 -13.25 1.86
CA PRO A 42 -4.58 -14.50 2.36
C PRO A 42 -5.94 -14.34 3.07
N ILE A 43 -6.61 -13.20 2.91
CA ILE A 43 -7.91 -12.89 3.54
C ILE A 43 -8.96 -12.55 2.48
N PRO A 44 -10.26 -12.78 2.75
CA PRO A 44 -11.31 -12.53 1.76
C PRO A 44 -11.41 -11.06 1.34
N ARG A 45 -11.70 -10.83 0.06
CA ARG A 45 -12.01 -9.49 -0.46
C ARG A 45 -13.27 -8.92 0.22
N PRO A 46 -13.21 -7.70 0.78
CA PRO A 46 -14.39 -7.01 1.29
C PRO A 46 -15.34 -6.59 0.15
N ALA A 47 -16.65 -6.60 0.40
CA ALA A 47 -17.67 -6.24 -0.60
C ALA A 47 -17.58 -4.80 -1.13
N TRP A 48 -16.92 -3.90 -0.40
CA TRP A 48 -16.71 -2.51 -0.81
C TRP A 48 -15.44 -2.30 -1.65
N ALA A 49 -14.57 -3.31 -1.76
CA ALA A 49 -13.33 -3.21 -2.49
C ALA A 49 -13.56 -3.40 -4.00
N ASP A 50 -12.92 -2.55 -4.79
CA ASP A 50 -12.96 -2.56 -6.25
C ASP A 50 -11.66 -3.18 -6.78
N PRO A 51 -11.71 -4.33 -7.49
CA PRO A 51 -10.53 -4.97 -8.05
C PRO A 51 -9.66 -4.05 -8.92
N ASP A 52 -10.27 -3.09 -9.62
CA ASP A 52 -9.53 -2.15 -10.48
C ASP A 52 -8.75 -1.09 -9.68
N CYS A 53 -9.03 -0.98 -8.37
CA CYS A 53 -8.38 -0.05 -7.46
C CYS A 53 -7.29 -0.72 -6.58
N ASP A 54 -7.12 -2.04 -6.66
CA ASP A 54 -6.15 -2.76 -5.85
C ASP A 54 -4.72 -2.28 -6.11
N GLU A 55 -3.89 -2.30 -5.08
CA GLU A 55 -2.46 -1.99 -5.21
C GLU A 55 -1.64 -3.21 -4.83
N ILE A 56 -0.78 -3.66 -5.74
CA ILE A 56 0.17 -4.74 -5.48
C ILE A 56 1.51 -4.16 -5.08
N GLY A 57 1.90 -4.48 -3.85
CA GLY A 57 3.16 -4.04 -3.27
C GLY A 57 4.27 -5.08 -3.41
N LYS A 58 5.39 -4.80 -2.73
CA LYS A 58 6.54 -5.71 -2.68
C LYS A 58 6.37 -6.87 -1.68
N SER A 59 5.25 -6.92 -0.97
CA SER A 59 4.94 -7.93 0.04
C SER A 59 3.43 -8.00 0.26
N VAL A 60 2.97 -9.02 1.00
CA VAL A 60 1.58 -9.12 1.47
C VAL A 60 1.17 -7.86 2.26
N GLY A 61 2.02 -7.39 3.17
CA GLY A 61 1.77 -6.17 3.96
C GLY A 61 1.82 -4.86 3.17
N TRP A 62 2.18 -4.92 1.88
CA TRP A 62 2.19 -3.76 0.98
C TRP A 62 1.15 -3.89 -0.13
N THR A 63 0.46 -5.03 -0.20
CA THR A 63 -0.62 -5.29 -1.15
C THR A 63 -1.94 -5.01 -0.48
N THR A 64 -2.84 -4.29 -1.15
CA THR A 64 -4.06 -3.81 -0.52
C THR A 64 -5.27 -3.92 -1.42
N PHE A 65 -6.40 -4.33 -0.83
CA PHE A 65 -7.72 -4.11 -1.41
C PHE A 65 -8.16 -2.67 -1.14
N ASN A 66 -8.59 -1.95 -2.17
CA ASN A 66 -9.02 -0.55 -2.06
C ASN A 66 -10.46 -0.36 -2.52
N SER A 67 -11.16 0.63 -1.95
CA SER A 67 -12.41 1.12 -2.54
C SER A 67 -12.11 2.02 -3.76
N THR A 68 -13.16 2.34 -4.51
CA THR A 68 -13.15 3.54 -5.38
C THR A 68 -12.73 4.78 -4.59
N THR A 69 -12.07 5.72 -5.26
CA THR A 69 -11.56 6.93 -4.61
C THR A 69 -12.60 8.06 -4.62
N ALA A 70 -12.85 8.65 -3.46
CA ALA A 70 -13.55 9.92 -3.34
C ALA A 70 -12.56 11.08 -3.53
N HIS A 71 -12.93 12.08 -4.33
CA HIS A 71 -12.09 13.24 -4.63
C HIS A 71 -12.65 14.49 -3.98
N VAL A 72 -11.81 15.20 -3.22
CA VAL A 72 -12.14 16.51 -2.63
C VAL A 72 -11.23 17.56 -3.26
N PRO A 73 -11.74 18.41 -4.17
CA PRO A 73 -10.93 19.39 -4.87
C PRO A 73 -10.55 20.56 -3.96
N ALA A 74 -9.28 20.95 -3.98
CA ALA A 74 -8.74 22.13 -3.34
C ALA A 74 -8.62 23.27 -4.36
N ASN A 75 -9.76 23.81 -4.79
CA ASN A 75 -9.88 24.79 -5.89
C ASN A 75 -9.04 26.07 -5.74
N ARG A 76 -8.55 26.37 -4.53
CA ARG A 76 -7.72 27.55 -4.25
C ARG A 76 -6.21 27.28 -4.33
N MET A 77 -5.79 26.03 -4.51
CA MET A 77 -4.38 25.61 -4.44
C MET A 77 -3.70 25.43 -5.80
N GLY A 78 -4.31 25.93 -6.89
CA GLY A 78 -3.82 25.75 -8.25
C GLY A 78 -4.16 24.38 -8.84
N GLY A 79 -3.56 24.07 -9.98
CA GLY A 79 -3.81 22.85 -10.74
C GLY A 79 -3.09 22.86 -12.09
N GLU A 80 -3.43 21.89 -12.93
CA GLU A 80 -2.95 21.81 -14.32
C GLU A 80 -4.11 22.09 -15.28
N ALA A 81 -3.86 22.95 -16.27
CA ALA A 81 -4.78 23.13 -17.38
C ALA A 81 -4.54 22.02 -18.43
N ILE A 82 -5.57 21.22 -18.70
CA ILE A 82 -5.54 20.13 -19.67
C ILE A 82 -6.64 20.40 -20.69
N GLY A 83 -6.26 20.94 -21.86
CA GLY A 83 -7.20 21.42 -22.86
C GLY A 83 -8.09 22.53 -22.30
N GLU A 84 -9.41 22.33 -22.32
CA GLU A 84 -10.41 23.27 -21.77
C GLU A 84 -10.73 23.01 -20.29
N CYS A 85 -10.08 22.02 -19.67
CA CYS A 85 -10.32 21.64 -18.28
C CYS A 85 -9.21 22.13 -17.35
N LEU A 86 -9.57 22.53 -16.14
CA LEU A 86 -8.63 22.71 -15.02
C LEU A 86 -8.76 21.51 -14.09
N LEU A 87 -7.68 20.74 -13.93
CA LEU A 87 -7.59 19.69 -12.94
C LEU A 87 -7.01 20.30 -11.65
N PRO A 88 -7.80 20.48 -10.57
CA PRO A 88 -7.31 21.14 -9.37
C PRO A 88 -6.45 20.20 -8.52
N CYS A 89 -5.58 20.79 -7.70
CA CYS A 89 -5.04 20.11 -6.52
C CYS A 89 -6.19 19.58 -5.64
N GLY A 90 -5.93 18.63 -4.75
CA GLY A 90 -6.99 18.10 -3.89
C GLY A 90 -6.56 16.94 -2.99
N PHE A 91 -7.56 16.31 -2.41
CA PHE A 91 -7.42 15.11 -1.59
C PHE A 91 -8.15 13.95 -2.24
N ARG A 92 -7.56 12.77 -2.12
CA ARG A 92 -8.13 11.48 -2.49
C ARG A 92 -8.34 10.68 -1.22
N VAL A 93 -9.55 10.19 -1.01
CA VAL A 93 -9.92 9.41 0.17
C VAL A 93 -10.46 8.05 -0.28
N ARG A 94 -9.98 6.97 0.32
CA ARG A 94 -10.42 5.60 0.01
C ARG A 94 -10.41 4.70 1.25
N GLY A 95 -11.30 3.73 1.28
CA GLY A 95 -11.18 2.59 2.19
C GLY A 95 -10.05 1.67 1.74
N ARG A 96 -9.31 1.11 2.70
CA ARG A 96 -8.14 0.26 2.45
C ARG A 96 -8.14 -0.93 3.40
N LEU A 97 -7.84 -2.12 2.88
CA LEU A 97 -7.53 -3.31 3.66
C LEU A 97 -6.16 -3.81 3.21
N ILE A 98 -5.19 -3.75 4.12
CA ILE A 98 -3.84 -4.24 3.88
C ILE A 98 -3.85 -5.77 3.99
N GLY A 99 -2.99 -6.45 3.24
CA GLY A 99 -2.95 -7.90 3.16
C GLY A 99 -2.68 -8.62 4.49
N ASP A 100 -2.21 -7.90 5.51
CA ASP A 100 -2.06 -8.41 6.89
C ASP A 100 -3.34 -8.31 7.73
N GLY A 101 -4.45 -7.82 7.15
CA GLY A 101 -5.74 -7.66 7.82
C GLY A 101 -5.99 -6.27 8.39
N TRP A 102 -5.05 -5.33 8.27
CA TRP A 102 -5.25 -3.99 8.78
C TRP A 102 -6.18 -3.18 7.87
N ALA A 103 -7.36 -2.82 8.40
CA ALA A 103 -8.30 -1.92 7.74
C ALA A 103 -8.04 -0.46 8.14
N GLY A 104 -8.10 0.44 7.16
CA GLY A 104 -7.86 1.85 7.36
C GLY A 104 -8.46 2.73 6.27
N VAL A 105 -8.24 4.04 6.42
CA VAL A 105 -8.63 5.07 5.46
C VAL A 105 -7.36 5.68 4.87
N GLY A 106 -7.18 5.49 3.56
CA GLY A 106 -6.10 6.14 2.82
C GLY A 106 -6.49 7.56 2.46
N ILE A 107 -5.64 8.53 2.80
CA ILE A 107 -5.80 9.94 2.45
C ILE A 107 -4.54 10.37 1.69
N THR A 108 -4.70 10.80 0.44
CA THR A 108 -3.60 11.28 -0.40
C THR A 108 -3.87 12.71 -0.84
N MET A 109 -2.97 13.63 -0.50
CA MET A 109 -2.95 14.97 -1.05
C MET A 109 -2.23 14.95 -2.40
N THR A 110 -2.86 15.52 -3.43
CA THR A 110 -2.26 15.71 -4.76
C THR A 110 -2.07 17.19 -5.04
N ARG A 111 -0.83 17.60 -5.36
CA ARG A 111 -0.48 19.00 -5.69
C ARG A 111 0.28 19.06 -7.01
N TYR A 112 -0.04 20.05 -7.84
CA TYR A 112 0.73 20.39 -9.03
C TYR A 112 1.81 21.42 -8.65
N LEU A 113 3.08 21.04 -8.72
CA LEU A 113 4.24 21.89 -8.38
C LEU A 113 5.35 21.60 -9.39
N ASP A 114 6.06 22.63 -9.84
CA ASP A 114 7.17 22.50 -10.82
C ASP A 114 6.78 21.68 -12.06
N GLU A 115 5.61 21.96 -12.63
CA GLU A 115 5.06 21.29 -13.83
C GLU A 115 4.85 19.77 -13.68
N LYS A 116 4.71 19.29 -12.44
CA LYS A 116 4.46 17.88 -12.15
C LYS A 116 3.44 17.67 -11.03
N TRP A 117 2.70 16.58 -11.14
CA TRP A 117 1.85 16.08 -10.06
C TRP A 117 2.67 15.40 -8.98
N ASN A 118 2.55 15.90 -7.76
CA ASN A 118 3.15 15.33 -6.56
C ASN A 118 2.04 14.80 -5.66
N SER A 119 2.26 13.62 -5.08
CA SER A 119 1.30 13.00 -4.18
C SER A 119 1.97 12.64 -2.86
N LEU A 120 1.33 12.96 -1.75
CA LEU A 120 1.74 12.51 -0.43
C LEU A 120 0.54 11.88 0.27
N GLY A 121 0.69 10.63 0.68
CA GLY A 121 -0.40 9.85 1.27
C GLY A 121 -0.06 9.33 2.65
N ILE A 122 -1.10 9.19 3.46
CA ILE A 122 -1.08 8.49 4.74
C ILE A 122 -2.23 7.48 4.76
N THR A 123 -2.10 6.43 5.56
CA THR A 123 -3.22 5.54 5.89
C THR A 123 -3.45 5.65 7.38
N LEU A 124 -4.68 5.98 7.76
CA LEU A 124 -5.10 6.08 9.15
C LEU A 124 -5.85 4.81 9.54
N THR A 125 -5.70 4.38 10.80
CA THR A 125 -6.64 3.43 11.39
C THR A 125 -8.06 4.00 11.37
N LEU A 126 -9.07 3.15 11.58
CA LEU A 126 -10.46 3.62 11.60
C LEU A 126 -10.73 4.66 12.70
N ASP A 127 -10.08 4.53 13.86
CA ASP A 127 -10.23 5.46 14.97
C ASP A 127 -9.52 6.78 14.70
N GLU A 128 -8.27 6.74 14.22
CA GLU A 128 -7.55 7.94 13.80
C GLU A 128 -8.27 8.70 12.67
N ALA A 129 -8.91 7.97 11.74
CA ALA A 129 -9.69 8.58 10.68
C ALA A 129 -10.95 9.30 11.20
N ARG A 130 -11.62 8.72 12.21
CA ARG A 130 -12.77 9.36 12.88
C ARG A 130 -12.33 10.60 13.64
N ASP A 131 -11.23 10.51 14.39
CA ASP A 131 -10.68 11.64 15.12
C ASP A 131 -10.27 12.76 14.18
N PHE A 132 -9.60 12.42 13.06
CA PHE A 132 -9.24 13.38 12.03
C PHE A 132 -10.48 14.07 11.41
N ALA A 133 -11.53 13.31 11.11
CA ALA A 133 -12.79 13.87 10.62
C ALA A 133 -13.43 14.85 11.63
N ASN A 134 -13.46 14.49 12.92
CA ASN A 134 -13.97 15.36 13.98
C ASN A 134 -13.15 16.64 14.12
N VAL A 135 -11.82 16.55 14.02
CA VAL A 135 -10.93 17.72 14.04
C VAL A 135 -11.21 18.64 12.84
N ILE A 136 -11.43 18.09 11.65
CA ILE A 136 -11.80 18.88 10.47
C ILE A 136 -13.13 19.60 10.70
N LEU A 137 -14.16 18.89 11.18
CA LEU A 137 -15.48 19.48 11.45
C LEU A 137 -15.39 20.60 12.47
N ALA A 138 -14.72 20.37 13.60
CA ALA A 138 -14.49 21.40 14.61
C ALA A 138 -13.71 22.62 14.05
N ALA A 139 -12.75 22.39 13.15
CA ALA A 139 -12.03 23.47 12.49
C ALA A 139 -12.93 24.28 11.54
N VAL A 140 -13.87 23.62 10.83
CA VAL A 140 -14.88 24.28 10.00
C VAL A 140 -15.79 25.15 10.86
N ASP A 141 -16.29 24.64 11.98
CA ASP A 141 -17.15 25.39 12.90
C ASP A 141 -16.41 26.63 13.45
N MET A 142 -15.14 26.46 13.84
CA MET A 142 -14.30 27.53 14.38
C MET A 142 -14.10 28.71 13.41
N VAL A 143 -14.04 28.46 12.09
CA VAL A 143 -13.87 29.52 11.09
C VAL A 143 -15.19 30.14 10.61
N GLY A 144 -16.31 29.81 11.26
CA GLY A 144 -17.64 30.32 10.92
C GLY A 144 -18.33 29.51 9.83
N GLY A 145 -18.09 28.19 9.78
CA GLY A 145 -18.71 27.26 8.85
C GLY A 145 -20.21 27.02 9.05
N GLU A 146 -20.81 27.54 10.13
CA GLU A 146 -22.27 27.55 10.29
C GLU A 146 -22.90 28.59 9.34
N LYS A 147 -23.44 28.12 8.22
CA LYS A 147 -24.45 28.83 7.41
C LYS A 147 -25.65 27.95 7.17
#